data_AF-A0A2V7QE65-F1
#
_entry.id   AF-A0A2V7QE65-F1
#
_cell.length_a   1.000
_cell.length_b   1.000
_cell.length_c   1.000
_cell.angle_alpha   90.00
_cell.angle_beta   90.00
_cell.angle_gamma   90.00
#
_symmetry.space_group_name_H-M   'P 1'
#
loop_
_entity.id
_entity.type
_entity.pdbx_description
1 polymer ?
#
loop_
_entity_poly.entity_id
_entity_poly.type
_entity_poly.pdbx_seq_one_letter_code
_entity_poly.pdbx_strand_id
1 'polypeptide(L)'
;MRVTGGGTTTFDADLDGDGDVDGSHFGFAAVIAGDGSAHGDFTCLMAGNANFLGLRLMAVQGPVTSGAPDGRSFSGTATVKVLNAFGPGVQSIFRDIPFTVAVTPGGPGVATLQLTVFGVFDGVAGDVAPGNANYDLAKETLTTGQITIH
;
A
#
# COMPACT_ATOMS: atom_id res chain seq x y z
N MET A 1 3.64 -11.79 17.37
CA MET A 1 3.09 -10.45 17.15
C MET A 1 1.96 -10.55 16.15
N ARG A 2 0.75 -10.08 16.47
CA ARG A 2 -0.37 -10.04 15.53
C ARG A 2 -0.63 -8.60 15.11
N VAL A 3 -0.67 -8.35 13.81
CA VAL A 3 -0.93 -7.03 13.22
C VAL A 3 -2.17 -7.14 12.37
N THR A 4 -3.17 -6.34 12.65
CA THR A 4 -4.42 -6.31 11.88
C THR A 4 -4.81 -4.89 11.58
N GLY A 5 -5.38 -4.66 10.41
CA GLY A 5 -5.89 -3.35 10.08
C GLY A 5 -6.80 -3.37 8.87
N GLY A 6 -7.65 -2.37 8.79
CA GLY A 6 -8.48 -2.16 7.62
C GLY A 6 -9.25 -0.86 7.72
N GLY A 7 -9.65 -0.33 6.57
CA GLY A 7 -10.35 0.94 6.47
C GLY A 7 -10.00 1.67 5.18
N THR A 8 -10.19 2.99 5.24
CA THR A 8 -9.82 3.91 4.17
C THR A 8 -8.76 4.89 4.65
N THR A 9 -7.95 5.37 3.73
CA THR A 9 -6.86 6.31 3.99
C THR A 9 -6.97 7.54 3.09
N THR A 10 -6.11 8.52 3.34
CA THR A 10 -5.92 9.71 2.51
C THR A 10 -4.46 10.17 2.56
N PHE A 11 -3.97 10.85 1.52
CA PHE A 11 -2.67 11.53 1.53
C PHE A 11 -2.70 12.91 2.20
N ASP A 12 -3.88 13.39 2.61
CA ASP A 12 -4.10 14.74 3.17
C ASP A 12 -3.74 15.90 2.20
N ALA A 13 -3.35 15.58 0.97
CA ALA A 13 -3.01 16.51 -0.10
C ALA A 13 -3.36 15.91 -1.48
N ASP A 14 -3.72 16.78 -2.41
CA ASP A 14 -3.78 16.47 -3.83
C ASP A 14 -2.33 16.40 -4.35
N LEU A 15 -1.88 15.18 -4.63
CA LEU A 15 -0.48 14.90 -4.96
C LEU A 15 -0.22 14.91 -6.47
N ASP A 16 -1.23 14.74 -7.32
CA ASP A 16 -1.10 14.76 -8.79
C ASP A 16 -1.69 16.01 -9.47
N GLY A 17 -2.33 16.88 -8.70
CA GLY A 17 -2.87 18.16 -9.14
C GLY A 17 -4.14 18.05 -9.96
N ASP A 18 -4.89 16.95 -9.82
CA ASP A 18 -6.15 16.75 -10.55
C ASP A 18 -7.37 17.38 -9.86
N GLY A 19 -7.18 17.90 -8.65
CA GLY A 19 -8.18 18.60 -7.85
C GLY A 19 -8.84 17.73 -6.78
N ASP A 20 -8.55 16.42 -6.73
CA ASP A 20 -9.06 15.49 -5.73
C ASP A 20 -7.95 15.04 -4.76
N VAL A 21 -8.33 14.79 -3.49
CA VAL A 21 -7.39 14.22 -2.50
C VAL A 21 -7.52 12.71 -2.50
N ASP A 22 -6.43 12.06 -2.88
CA ASP A 22 -6.35 10.62 -3.03
C ASP A 22 -6.20 9.84 -1.72
N GLY A 23 -6.42 8.52 -1.83
CA GLY A 23 -6.25 7.56 -0.75
C GLY A 23 -6.60 6.14 -1.16
N SER A 24 -6.43 5.20 -0.23
CA SER A 24 -6.59 3.77 -0.48
C SER A 24 -7.68 3.14 0.39
N HIS A 25 -8.28 2.06 -0.08
CA HIS A 25 -8.97 1.09 0.76
C HIS A 25 -8.00 -0.03 1.08
N PHE A 26 -7.79 -0.35 2.35
CA PHE A 26 -6.82 -1.38 2.72
C PHE A 26 -7.41 -2.38 3.71
N GLY A 27 -6.78 -3.55 3.76
CA GLY A 27 -7.06 -4.61 4.71
C GLY A 27 -5.86 -5.53 4.85
N PHE A 28 -5.51 -5.88 6.08
CA PHE A 28 -4.49 -6.86 6.37
C PHE A 28 -4.70 -7.56 7.70
N ALA A 29 -4.19 -8.79 7.76
CA ALA A 29 -4.04 -9.55 8.99
C ALA A 29 -2.79 -10.41 8.86
N ALA A 30 -1.84 -10.24 9.76
CA ALA A 30 -0.60 -11.00 9.78
C ALA A 30 -0.20 -11.39 11.19
N VAL A 31 0.43 -12.55 11.31
CA VAL A 31 1.11 -12.99 12.53
C VAL A 31 2.60 -13.11 12.21
N ILE A 32 3.41 -12.34 12.93
CA ILE A 32 4.86 -12.26 12.81
C ILE A 32 5.47 -12.98 14.02
N ALA A 33 6.33 -13.95 13.75
CA ALA A 33 7.11 -14.68 14.73
C ALA A 33 8.34 -13.87 15.19
N GLY A 34 8.97 -14.30 16.28
CA GLY A 34 10.13 -13.59 16.86
C GLY A 34 11.37 -13.59 15.95
N ASP A 35 11.44 -14.51 14.99
CA ASP A 35 12.49 -14.57 13.96
C ASP A 35 12.18 -13.73 12.70
N GLY A 36 11.04 -13.02 12.70
CA GLY A 36 10.58 -12.19 11.58
C GLY A 36 9.81 -12.95 10.50
N SER A 37 9.72 -14.29 10.57
CA SER A 37 8.84 -15.04 9.68
C SER A 37 7.38 -14.67 9.93
N ALA A 38 6.57 -14.60 8.88
CA ALA A 38 5.18 -14.19 9.01
C ALA A 38 4.24 -15.04 8.13
N HIS A 39 2.97 -15.05 8.50
CA HIS A 39 1.88 -15.56 7.68
C HIS A 39 0.68 -14.64 7.80
N GLY A 40 -0.05 -14.47 6.71
CA GLY A 40 -1.20 -13.58 6.64
C GLY A 40 -1.41 -13.05 5.24
N ASP A 41 -2.27 -12.04 5.12
CA ASP A 41 -2.65 -11.46 3.85
C ASP A 41 -2.64 -9.93 3.93
N PHE A 42 -2.26 -9.31 2.82
CA PHE A 42 -2.33 -7.88 2.59
C PHE A 42 -3.15 -7.59 1.34
N THR A 43 -3.99 -6.57 1.42
CA THR A 43 -4.71 -5.99 0.29
C THR A 43 -4.71 -4.49 0.43
N CYS A 44 -4.26 -3.81 -0.62
CA CYS A 44 -4.46 -2.38 -0.82
C CYS A 44 -5.16 -2.20 -2.17
N LEU A 45 -6.35 -1.63 -2.13
CA LEU A 45 -7.19 -1.31 -3.27
C LEU A 45 -7.21 0.20 -3.43
N MET A 46 -6.69 0.65 -4.55
CA MET A 46 -6.76 2.05 -4.97
C MET A 46 -7.86 2.24 -6.03
N ALA A 47 -8.42 1.13 -6.54
CA ALA A 47 -9.60 1.13 -7.40
C ALA A 47 -10.86 1.54 -6.62
N GLY A 48 -11.26 2.80 -6.76
CA GLY A 48 -12.44 3.38 -6.10
C GLY A 48 -12.37 4.90 -6.01
N ASN A 49 -11.17 5.47 -5.98
CA ASN A 49 -10.92 6.90 -6.20
C ASN A 49 -10.58 7.10 -7.69
N ALA A 50 -11.26 8.04 -8.34
CA ALA A 50 -11.07 8.29 -9.76
C ALA A 50 -9.74 9.02 -9.95
N ASN A 51 -8.78 8.36 -10.62
CA ASN A 51 -7.37 8.74 -10.71
C ASN A 51 -6.69 8.61 -9.34
N PHE A 52 -5.61 7.83 -9.27
CA PHE A 52 -4.82 7.72 -8.05
C PHE A 52 -3.40 8.16 -8.40
N LEU A 53 -3.10 9.42 -8.11
CA LEU A 53 -1.80 10.02 -8.35
C LEU A 53 -1.39 10.03 -9.84
N GLY A 54 -2.32 10.21 -10.77
CA GLY A 54 -2.07 10.20 -12.23
C GLY A 54 -1.76 8.80 -12.79
N LEU A 55 -1.61 7.81 -11.90
CA LEU A 55 -1.45 6.40 -12.19
C LEU A 55 -2.74 5.68 -11.83
N ARG A 56 -2.90 4.48 -12.35
CA ARG A 56 -4.04 3.65 -11.97
C ARG A 56 -3.52 2.33 -11.44
N LEU A 57 -2.67 2.40 -10.42
CA LEU A 57 -2.50 1.24 -9.55
C LEU A 57 -3.90 0.93 -8.99
N MET A 58 -4.40 -0.27 -9.29
CA MET A 58 -5.76 -0.67 -8.94
C MET A 58 -5.76 -1.50 -7.67
N ALA A 59 -4.77 -2.39 -7.54
CA ALA A 59 -4.69 -3.31 -6.42
C ALA A 59 -3.27 -3.84 -6.22
N VAL A 60 -2.89 -4.00 -4.96
CA VAL A 60 -1.72 -4.76 -4.51
C VAL A 60 -2.23 -5.79 -3.52
N GLN A 61 -2.06 -7.07 -3.83
CA GLN A 61 -2.62 -8.18 -3.05
C GLN A 61 -1.63 -9.31 -2.96
N GLY A 62 -1.34 -9.79 -1.75
CA GLY A 62 -0.41 -10.89 -1.59
C GLY A 62 -0.29 -11.37 -0.14
N PRO A 63 0.31 -12.55 0.05
CA PRO A 63 0.62 -13.05 1.38
C PRO A 63 1.67 -12.16 2.06
N VAL A 64 1.53 -12.02 3.37
CA VAL A 64 2.57 -11.49 4.24
C VAL A 64 3.46 -12.65 4.69
N THR A 65 4.75 -12.60 4.34
CA THR A 65 5.70 -13.69 4.58
C THR A 65 6.84 -13.30 5.53
N SER A 66 7.05 -12.00 5.74
CA SER A 66 8.03 -11.47 6.68
C SER A 66 7.52 -10.20 7.35
N GLY A 67 8.04 -9.87 8.53
CA GLY A 67 7.78 -8.59 9.18
C GLY A 67 8.66 -8.32 10.38
N ALA A 68 8.59 -7.08 10.86
CA ALA A 68 9.32 -6.66 12.05
C ALA A 68 8.67 -7.25 13.31
N PRO A 69 9.44 -7.73 14.30
CA PRO A 69 8.90 -8.29 15.54
C PRO A 69 8.02 -7.32 16.35
N ASP A 70 8.17 -6.01 16.14
CA ASP A 70 7.34 -4.97 16.75
C ASP A 70 5.99 -4.74 16.02
N GLY A 71 5.78 -5.43 14.90
CA GLY A 71 4.56 -5.35 14.09
C GLY A 71 4.40 -4.07 13.27
N ARG A 72 5.40 -3.19 13.25
CA ARG A 72 5.30 -1.89 12.56
C ARG A 72 5.64 -1.96 11.08
N SER A 73 6.17 -3.07 10.60
CA SER A 73 6.35 -3.31 9.19
C SER A 73 6.18 -4.77 8.82
N PHE A 74 5.75 -5.02 7.59
CA PHE A 74 5.63 -6.35 7.02
C PHE A 74 5.81 -6.32 5.50
N SER A 75 6.07 -7.49 4.91
CA SER A 75 6.43 -7.61 3.50
C SER A 75 6.04 -8.98 2.93
N GLY A 76 6.02 -9.06 1.61
CA GLY A 76 5.83 -10.30 0.88
C GLY A 76 5.98 -10.09 -0.62
N THR A 77 5.40 -11.00 -1.40
CA THR A 77 5.22 -10.82 -2.84
C THR A 77 3.75 -10.69 -3.16
N ALA A 78 3.42 -9.81 -4.10
CA ALA A 78 2.05 -9.47 -4.45
C ALA A 78 1.77 -9.68 -5.94
N THR A 79 0.49 -9.91 -6.23
CA THR A 79 -0.09 -9.58 -7.52
C THR A 79 -0.41 -8.09 -7.53
N VAL A 80 0.11 -7.39 -8.54
CA VAL A 80 -0.05 -5.94 -8.72
C VAL A 80 -0.85 -5.72 -9.99
N LYS A 81 -2.01 -5.08 -9.85
CA LYS A 81 -2.88 -4.75 -10.97
C LYS A 81 -2.76 -3.27 -11.26
N VAL A 82 -2.37 -2.92 -12.48
CA VAL A 82 -2.19 -1.54 -12.92
C VAL A 82 -3.00 -1.32 -14.18
N LEU A 83 -3.70 -0.20 -14.30
CA LEU A 83 -4.34 0.25 -15.51
C LEU A 83 -3.44 1.33 -16.14
N ASN A 84 -3.34 1.29 -17.46
CA ASN A 84 -2.56 2.19 -18.31
C ASN A 84 -1.03 2.01 -18.28
N ALA A 85 -0.50 0.97 -17.63
CA ALA A 85 0.96 0.74 -17.58
C ALA A 85 1.63 0.66 -18.97
N PHE A 86 0.91 0.14 -19.98
CA PHE A 86 1.38 0.03 -21.36
C PHE A 86 0.50 0.79 -22.37
N GLY A 87 -0.18 1.83 -21.90
CA GLY A 87 -1.01 2.71 -22.73
C GLY A 87 -2.49 2.76 -22.31
N PRO A 88 -3.25 3.76 -22.79
CA PRO A 88 -4.61 4.03 -22.32
C PRO A 88 -5.55 2.82 -22.46
N GLY A 89 -6.28 2.50 -21.39
CA GLY A 89 -7.22 1.38 -21.31
C GLY A 89 -6.58 0.00 -21.08
N VAL A 90 -5.25 -0.10 -21.04
CA VAL A 90 -4.57 -1.40 -20.92
C VAL A 90 -4.44 -1.81 -19.45
N GLN A 91 -5.15 -2.86 -19.06
CA GLN A 91 -4.97 -3.50 -17.76
C GLN A 91 -3.76 -4.46 -17.80
N SER A 92 -2.85 -4.27 -16.87
CA SER A 92 -1.65 -5.07 -16.66
C SER A 92 -1.70 -5.75 -15.30
N ILE A 93 -1.24 -7.00 -15.27
CA ILE A 93 -1.17 -7.81 -14.05
C ILE A 93 0.27 -8.30 -13.92
N PHE A 94 0.94 -7.82 -12.89
CA PHE A 94 2.27 -8.28 -12.50
C PHE A 94 2.15 -9.26 -11.34
N ARG A 95 3.00 -10.27 -11.30
CA ARG A 95 3.01 -11.33 -10.28
C ARG A 95 4.38 -11.39 -9.64
N ASP A 96 4.42 -11.93 -8.42
CA ASP A 96 5.64 -12.14 -7.65
C ASP A 96 6.43 -10.86 -7.41
N ILE A 97 5.71 -9.75 -7.28
CA ILE A 97 6.29 -8.43 -7.08
C ILE A 97 6.54 -8.21 -5.58
N PRO A 98 7.78 -7.94 -5.15
CA PRO A 98 8.04 -7.63 -3.75
C PRO A 98 7.31 -6.37 -3.30
N PHE A 99 6.82 -6.36 -2.06
CA PHE A 99 6.26 -5.19 -1.43
C PHE A 99 6.66 -5.09 0.04
N THR A 100 6.65 -3.88 0.57
CA THR A 100 6.77 -3.60 2.01
C THR A 100 5.69 -2.63 2.45
N VAL A 101 5.18 -2.81 3.65
CA VAL A 101 4.22 -1.91 4.29
C VAL A 101 4.77 -1.49 5.64
N ALA A 102 4.78 -0.20 5.91
CA ALA A 102 5.02 0.36 7.24
C ALA A 102 3.71 0.90 7.81
N VAL A 103 3.45 0.66 9.10
CA VAL A 103 2.21 1.05 9.77
C VAL A 103 2.46 1.74 11.10
N THR A 104 1.59 2.69 11.43
CA THR A 104 1.44 3.25 12.78
C THR A 104 0.07 2.81 13.31
N PRO A 105 -0.02 2.13 14.47
CA PRO A 105 -1.30 1.70 15.04
C PRO A 105 -2.12 2.89 15.55
N GLY A 106 -3.45 2.72 15.56
CA GLY A 106 -4.39 3.76 15.95
C GLY A 106 -5.69 3.72 15.14
N GLY A 107 -6.55 4.72 15.36
CA GLY A 107 -7.76 4.96 14.57
C GLY A 107 -7.59 6.11 13.57
N PRO A 108 -8.69 6.68 13.07
CA PRO A 108 -8.67 7.78 12.12
C PRO A 108 -7.90 9.00 12.62
N GLY A 109 -7.14 9.64 11.73
CA GLY A 109 -6.31 10.82 12.02
C GLY A 109 -5.02 10.52 12.83
N VAL A 110 -4.78 9.28 13.21
CA VAL A 110 -3.60 8.87 14.00
C VAL A 110 -2.85 7.72 13.34
N ALA A 111 -3.57 6.68 12.93
CA ALA A 111 -2.96 5.55 12.25
C ALA A 111 -2.53 5.93 10.84
N THR A 112 -1.41 5.35 10.42
CA THR A 112 -0.83 5.62 9.11
C THR A 112 -0.43 4.33 8.43
N LEU A 113 -0.47 4.33 7.11
CA LEU A 113 0.02 3.24 6.26
C LEU A 113 0.95 3.83 5.19
N GLN A 114 2.04 3.13 4.90
CA GLN A 114 2.92 3.48 3.79
C GLN A 114 3.30 2.21 3.04
N LEU A 115 2.99 2.15 1.75
CA LEU A 115 3.24 1.02 0.88
C LEU A 115 4.37 1.34 -0.10
N THR A 116 5.31 0.41 -0.24
CA THR A 116 6.28 0.37 -1.32
C THR A 116 6.08 -0.90 -2.13
N VAL A 117 6.05 -0.79 -3.46
CA VAL A 117 6.06 -1.92 -4.40
C VAL A 117 7.30 -1.84 -5.27
N PHE A 118 8.10 -2.91 -5.30
CA PHE A 118 9.44 -2.87 -5.90
C PHE A 118 9.42 -3.30 -7.38
N GLY A 119 10.08 -2.54 -8.26
CA GLY A 119 10.43 -2.99 -9.61
C GLY A 119 9.29 -3.04 -10.64
N VAL A 120 8.15 -2.38 -10.41
CA VAL A 120 6.98 -2.43 -11.32
C VAL A 120 6.82 -1.16 -12.17
N PHE A 121 7.08 0.00 -11.58
CA PHE A 121 6.81 1.29 -12.21
C PHE A 121 7.69 2.37 -11.54
N ASP A 122 8.00 3.47 -12.24
CA ASP A 122 8.93 4.53 -11.82
C ASP A 122 8.26 5.79 -11.25
N GLY A 123 7.00 5.68 -10.81
CA GLY A 123 6.31 6.59 -9.89
C GLY A 123 6.21 8.07 -10.31
N VAL A 124 5.01 8.53 -10.68
CA VAL A 124 4.64 9.95 -10.59
C VAL A 124 3.12 9.99 -10.40
N ALA A 125 2.48 10.73 -9.49
CA ALA A 125 2.94 11.58 -8.41
C ALA A 125 2.87 10.85 -7.04
N GLY A 126 3.27 11.50 -5.95
CA GLY A 126 3.32 10.92 -4.60
C GLY A 126 4.47 9.94 -4.34
N ASP A 127 5.33 9.69 -5.33
CA ASP A 127 6.62 9.02 -5.17
C ASP A 127 7.58 9.88 -4.32
N VAL A 128 8.15 9.28 -3.28
CA VAL A 128 9.13 9.94 -2.42
C VAL A 128 10.56 9.89 -2.99
N ALA A 129 10.84 9.03 -3.98
CA ALA A 129 12.16 8.83 -4.55
C ALA A 129 12.14 8.59 -6.08
N PRO A 130 12.03 9.66 -6.90
CA PRO A 130 11.95 9.56 -8.35
C PRO A 130 13.09 8.75 -8.99
N GLY A 131 12.76 7.86 -9.92
CA GLY A 131 13.73 7.16 -10.77
C GLY A 131 14.42 5.94 -10.15
N ASN A 132 13.90 5.41 -9.03
CA ASN A 132 14.43 4.21 -8.37
C ASN A 132 13.77 2.89 -8.83
N ALA A 133 12.86 2.96 -9.81
CA ALA A 133 12.05 1.85 -10.33
C ALA A 133 11.10 1.18 -9.32
N ASN A 134 10.79 1.85 -8.21
CA ASN A 134 9.79 1.45 -7.24
C ASN A 134 8.57 2.36 -7.30
N TYR A 135 7.48 1.84 -6.76
CA TYR A 135 6.30 2.62 -6.45
C TYR A 135 6.27 2.86 -4.95
N ASP A 136 6.84 3.99 -4.52
CA ASP A 136 6.92 4.38 -3.11
C ASP A 136 5.80 5.37 -2.77
N LEU A 137 4.72 4.88 -2.15
CA LEU A 137 3.67 5.79 -1.73
C LEU A 137 4.15 6.71 -0.61
N ALA A 138 3.71 7.96 -0.69
CA ALA A 138 3.65 8.83 0.46
C ALA A 138 2.88 8.16 1.60
N LYS A 139 3.13 8.60 2.82
CA LYS A 139 2.40 8.09 3.97
C LYS A 139 0.94 8.52 3.89
N GLU A 140 0.04 7.56 4.05
CA GLU A 140 -1.40 7.79 4.09
C GLU A 140 -1.90 7.77 5.54
N THR A 141 -2.78 8.69 5.88
CA THR A 141 -3.47 8.76 7.17
C THR A 141 -4.81 8.04 7.08
N LEU A 142 -5.18 7.24 8.09
CA LEU A 142 -6.50 6.61 8.13
C LEU A 142 -7.61 7.65 8.26
N THR A 143 -8.65 7.53 7.43
CA THR A 143 -9.90 8.29 7.52
C THR A 143 -11.02 7.46 8.14
N THR A 144 -10.98 6.13 7.99
CA THR A 144 -11.89 5.18 8.65
C THR A 144 -11.15 3.94 9.13
N GLY A 145 -11.79 3.15 10.00
CA GLY A 145 -11.26 1.87 10.45
C GLY A 145 -10.18 1.99 11.54
N GLN A 146 -9.28 1.01 11.60
CA GLN A 146 -8.26 0.92 12.65
C GLN A 146 -7.05 0.08 12.22
N ILE A 147 -5.88 0.35 12.80
CA ILE A 147 -4.72 -0.55 12.82
C ILE A 147 -4.40 -0.93 14.27
N THR A 148 -4.23 -2.22 14.53
CA THR A 148 -3.86 -2.76 15.84
C THR A 148 -2.64 -3.68 15.75
N ILE A 149 -1.84 -3.65 16.82
CA ILE A 149 -0.66 -4.48 17.02
C ILE A 149 -0.82 -5.12 18.41
N HIS A 150 -0.70 -6.45 18.49
CA HIS A 150 -0.94 -7.28 19.68
C HIS A 150 0.19 -8.28 19.95
#